data_AF-A0A2V8EJB4-F1
#
_entry.id   AF-A0A2V8EJB4-F1
#
_cell.length_a   1.000
_cell.length_b   1.000
_cell.length_c   1.000
_cell.angle_alpha   90.00
_cell.angle_beta   90.00
_cell.angle_gamma   90.00
#
_symmetry.space_group_name_H-M   'P 1'
#
loop_
_entity.id
_entity.type
_entity.pdbx_description
1 polymer ?
#
loop_
_entity_poly.entity_id
_entity_poly.type
_entity_poly.pdbx_seq_one_letter_code
_entity_poly.pdbx_strand_id
1 'polypeptide(L)'
;AHKHPRVATVERAVRARGKRVYIDCLQNILGKTLATAYSARASEYAGVSTPVSWTEIDEGFDRRAFTIETAPARFDAVGDLWAALRASKGIDLARATRYAERAGAGRLNGDKS
;
A
#
# COMPACT_ATOMS: atom_id res chain seq x y z
N ALA A 1 10.06 -4.50 5.85
CA ALA A 1 10.37 -5.72 6.65
C ALA A 1 11.57 -5.49 7.59
N HIS A 2 12.79 -5.20 7.09
CA HIS A 2 13.98 -5.06 7.96
C HIS A 2 13.88 -4.01 9.09
N LYS A 3 13.26 -2.85 8.83
CA LYS A 3 13.05 -1.82 9.86
C LYS A 3 11.96 -2.19 10.89
N HIS A 4 10.98 -2.99 10.49
CA HIS A 4 9.84 -3.37 11.31
C HIS A 4 9.57 -4.89 11.23
N PRO A 5 10.53 -5.75 11.66
CA PRO A 5 10.48 -7.19 11.39
C PRO A 5 9.38 -7.92 12.18
N ARG A 6 8.89 -7.31 13.26
CA ARG A 6 7.80 -7.83 14.09
C ARG A 6 6.43 -7.75 13.42
N VAL A 7 6.23 -6.82 12.47
CA VAL A 7 4.92 -6.54 11.86
C VAL A 7 4.91 -6.71 10.34
N ALA A 8 6.06 -6.70 9.67
CA ALA A 8 6.15 -6.81 8.21
C ALA A 8 7.17 -7.87 7.77
N THR A 9 6.85 -8.60 6.69
CA THR A 9 7.71 -9.63 6.09
C THR A 9 7.65 -9.61 4.56
N VAL A 10 8.68 -10.15 3.90
CA VAL A 10 8.68 -10.47 2.46
C VAL A 10 8.49 -11.98 2.20
N GLU A 11 8.31 -12.76 3.26
CA GLU A 11 7.98 -14.18 3.16
C GLU A 11 6.57 -14.36 2.59
N ARG A 12 6.50 -15.07 1.46
CA ARG A 12 5.27 -15.27 0.68
C ARG A 12 4.41 -16.40 1.25
N ALA A 13 5.02 -17.47 1.77
CA ALA A 13 4.27 -18.62 2.25
C ALA A 13 3.43 -18.23 3.47
N VAL A 14 2.11 -18.41 3.38
CA VAL A 14 1.15 -18.03 4.45
C VAL A 14 1.53 -18.66 5.80
N ARG A 15 1.96 -19.94 5.77
CA ARG A 15 2.42 -20.66 6.96
C ARG A 15 3.68 -20.08 7.61
N ALA A 16 4.57 -19.44 6.83
CA ALA A 16 5.86 -18.96 7.29
C ALA A 16 5.84 -17.47 7.70
N ARG A 17 4.84 -16.70 7.25
CA ARG A 17 4.70 -15.28 7.64
C ARG A 17 4.14 -15.04 9.04
N GLY A 18 3.42 -15.99 9.63
CA GLY A 18 2.78 -15.82 10.95
C GLY A 18 1.77 -14.67 10.96
N LYS A 19 1.75 -13.84 12.02
CA LYS A 19 0.84 -12.68 12.15
C LYS A 19 1.33 -11.40 11.44
N ARG A 20 2.38 -11.49 10.62
CA ARG A 20 2.99 -10.32 9.96
C ARG A 20 2.30 -10.00 8.65
N VAL A 21 2.27 -8.72 8.30
CA VAL A 21 1.84 -8.23 6.99
C VAL A 21 2.89 -8.59 5.94
N TYR A 22 2.48 -9.28 4.90
CA TYR A 22 3.31 -9.58 3.74
C TYR A 22 3.36 -8.37 2.81
N ILE A 23 4.57 -7.91 2.50
CA ILE A 23 4.81 -6.85 1.51
C ILE A 23 4.99 -7.51 0.15
N ASP A 24 3.94 -7.46 -0.67
CA ASP A 24 3.89 -8.16 -1.95
C ASP A 24 4.59 -7.39 -3.08
N CYS A 25 5.92 -7.38 -3.05
CA CYS A 25 6.73 -6.72 -4.09
C CYS A 25 6.59 -7.38 -5.48
N LEU A 26 6.10 -8.64 -5.53
CA LEU A 26 5.90 -9.37 -6.78
C LEU A 26 4.72 -8.85 -7.59
N GLN A 27 3.87 -7.97 -7.05
CA GLN A 27 2.83 -7.29 -7.84
C GLN A 27 3.41 -6.37 -8.92
N ASN A 28 4.69 -5.99 -8.82
CA ASN A 28 5.35 -5.13 -9.80
C ASN A 28 5.90 -5.89 -11.03
N ILE A 29 5.76 -7.22 -11.10
CA ILE A 29 6.22 -7.99 -12.27
C ILE A 29 5.20 -7.92 -13.41
N LEU A 30 5.68 -8.08 -14.64
CA LEU A 30 4.85 -8.09 -15.84
C LEU A 30 3.76 -9.19 -15.76
N GLY A 31 2.54 -8.86 -16.18
CA GLY A 31 1.42 -9.80 -16.26
C GLY A 31 0.63 -9.98 -14.96
N LYS A 32 0.95 -9.23 -13.90
CA LYS A 32 0.14 -9.22 -12.68
C LYS A 32 -1.08 -8.31 -12.83
N THR A 33 -2.16 -8.70 -12.13
CA THR A 33 -3.41 -7.95 -12.08
C THR A 33 -3.52 -7.21 -10.74
N LEU A 34 -4.02 -5.98 -10.78
CA LEU A 34 -4.30 -5.16 -9.60
C LEU A 34 -5.63 -4.43 -9.82
N ALA A 35 -6.43 -4.31 -8.77
CA ALA A 35 -7.63 -3.50 -8.81
C ALA A 35 -7.25 -2.02 -8.95
N THR A 36 -7.90 -1.31 -9.86
CA THR A 36 -7.68 0.14 -10.04
C THR A 36 -8.35 0.93 -8.91
N ALA A 37 -7.91 2.16 -8.67
CA ALA A 37 -8.64 3.08 -7.81
C ALA A 37 -10.09 3.23 -8.31
N TYR A 38 -11.03 3.35 -7.37
CA TYR A 38 -12.47 3.47 -7.62
C TYR A 38 -13.16 2.23 -8.24
N SER A 39 -12.44 1.13 -8.50
CA SER A 39 -13.05 -0.10 -9.03
C SER A 39 -13.88 -0.86 -7.98
N ALA A 40 -15.03 -1.38 -8.41
CA ALA A 40 -15.81 -2.34 -7.63
C ALA A 40 -15.05 -3.66 -7.48
N ARG A 41 -15.32 -4.38 -6.38
CA ARG A 41 -14.68 -5.65 -6.03
C ARG A 41 -15.73 -6.74 -5.84
N ALA A 42 -15.52 -7.86 -6.50
CA ALA A 42 -16.30 -9.09 -6.26
C ALA A 42 -15.98 -9.62 -4.85
N SER A 43 -16.78 -9.17 -3.89
CA SER A 43 -16.67 -9.47 -2.46
C SER A 43 -18.06 -9.61 -1.87
N GLU A 44 -18.19 -10.25 -0.71
CA GLU A 44 -19.47 -10.51 -0.03
C GLU A 44 -20.32 -9.25 0.23
N TYR A 45 -19.67 -8.07 0.31
CA TYR A 45 -20.30 -6.78 0.61
C TYR A 45 -20.22 -5.79 -0.56
N ALA A 46 -19.89 -6.26 -1.78
CA ALA A 46 -19.75 -5.42 -2.97
C ALA A 46 -18.86 -4.18 -2.77
N GLY A 47 -17.67 -4.40 -2.19
CA GLY A 47 -16.74 -3.33 -1.83
C GLY A 47 -16.15 -2.55 -3.00
N VAL A 48 -15.58 -1.37 -2.71
CA VAL A 48 -14.90 -0.51 -3.69
C VAL A 48 -13.43 -0.26 -3.27
N SER A 49 -12.52 -0.23 -4.25
CA SER A 49 -11.11 0.13 -4.06
C SER A 49 -10.99 1.65 -3.85
N THR A 50 -11.34 2.11 -2.67
CA THR A 50 -11.55 3.53 -2.36
C THR A 50 -10.27 4.23 -1.90
N PRO A 51 -9.85 5.31 -2.59
CA PRO A 51 -8.81 6.20 -2.07
C PRO A 51 -9.23 6.85 -0.74
N VAL A 52 -8.26 6.97 0.15
CA VAL A 52 -8.39 7.61 1.47
C VAL A 52 -7.19 8.53 1.71
N SER A 53 -7.38 9.54 2.55
CA SER A 53 -6.32 10.44 2.99
C SER A 53 -5.43 9.79 4.08
N TRP A 54 -4.27 10.37 4.32
CA TRP A 54 -3.39 9.94 5.43
C TRP A 54 -4.05 10.16 6.79
N THR A 55 -4.79 11.27 6.97
CA THR A 55 -5.54 11.54 8.19
C THR A 55 -6.56 10.44 8.49
N GLU A 56 -7.31 9.98 7.48
CA GLU A 56 -8.25 8.87 7.65
C GLU A 56 -7.55 7.55 8.01
N ILE A 57 -6.34 7.32 7.51
CA ILE A 57 -5.55 6.14 7.90
C ILE A 57 -5.18 6.22 9.40
N ASP A 58 -4.78 7.40 9.87
CA ASP A 58 -4.38 7.61 11.27
C ASP A 58 -5.57 7.54 12.24
N GLU A 59 -6.71 8.09 11.84
CA GLU A 59 -7.98 8.01 12.60
C GLU A 59 -8.56 6.59 12.61
N GLY A 60 -8.33 5.85 11.52
CA GLY A 60 -8.87 4.51 11.30
C GLY A 60 -10.27 4.54 10.72
N PHE A 61 -10.58 3.53 9.90
CA PHE A 61 -11.89 3.36 9.28
C PHE A 61 -12.22 1.89 9.10
N ASP A 62 -13.51 1.59 8.97
CA ASP A 62 -13.96 0.28 8.51
C ASP A 62 -13.94 0.22 6.98
N ARG A 63 -13.09 -0.65 6.43
CA ARG A 63 -13.02 -0.90 4.99
C ARG A 63 -14.36 -1.38 4.40
N ARG A 64 -15.23 -2.01 5.20
CA ARG A 64 -16.56 -2.48 4.75
C ARG A 64 -17.56 -1.34 4.58
N ALA A 65 -17.26 -0.13 5.04
CA ALA A 65 -18.08 1.04 4.79
C ALA A 65 -18.02 1.52 3.33
N PHE A 66 -17.05 1.07 2.55
CA PHE A 66 -16.88 1.43 1.15
C PHE A 66 -17.50 0.38 0.22
N THR A 67 -18.73 0.61 -0.20
CA THR A 67 -19.48 -0.28 -1.11
C THR A 67 -19.90 0.47 -2.37
N ILE A 68 -20.39 -0.26 -3.37
CA ILE A 68 -20.94 0.37 -4.59
C ILE A 68 -22.11 1.33 -4.29
N GLU A 69 -22.80 1.16 -3.16
CA GLU A 69 -23.93 2.00 -2.75
C GLU A 69 -23.47 3.26 -2.02
N THR A 70 -22.43 3.17 -1.19
CA THR A 70 -21.96 4.29 -0.35
C THR A 70 -20.88 5.13 -1.02
N ALA A 71 -20.12 4.54 -1.94
CA ALA A 71 -18.98 5.19 -2.58
C ALA A 71 -19.35 6.47 -3.35
N PRO A 72 -20.45 6.56 -4.13
CA PRO A 72 -20.78 7.78 -4.86
C PRO A 72 -20.92 9.02 -3.96
N ALA A 73 -21.72 8.91 -2.89
CA ALA A 73 -21.94 10.02 -1.95
C ALA A 73 -20.63 10.48 -1.28
N ARG A 74 -19.72 9.53 -1.00
CA ARG A 74 -18.38 9.88 -0.49
C ARG A 74 -17.57 10.65 -1.52
N PHE A 75 -17.55 10.20 -2.78
CA PHE A 75 -16.75 10.86 -3.83
C PHE A 75 -17.23 12.29 -4.09
N ASP A 76 -18.53 12.53 -3.97
CA ASP A 76 -19.09 13.88 -4.02
C ASP A 76 -18.64 14.73 -2.82
N ALA A 77 -18.57 14.14 -1.62
CA ALA A 77 -18.19 14.84 -0.41
C ALA A 77 -16.69 15.19 -0.32
N VAL A 78 -15.80 14.28 -0.74
CA VAL A 78 -14.33 14.46 -0.59
C VAL A 78 -13.61 14.84 -1.88
N GLY A 79 -14.30 14.75 -3.02
CA GLY A 79 -13.71 14.93 -4.34
C GLY A 79 -12.70 13.83 -4.69
N ASP A 80 -11.82 14.13 -5.65
CA ASP A 80 -10.82 13.16 -6.12
C ASP A 80 -9.48 13.31 -5.40
N LEU A 81 -9.25 12.44 -4.42
CA LEU A 81 -8.02 12.40 -3.62
C LEU A 81 -6.76 12.06 -4.44
N TRP A 82 -6.90 11.53 -5.66
CA TRP A 82 -5.79 11.23 -6.55
C TRP A 82 -5.49 12.35 -7.56
N ALA A 83 -6.25 13.45 -7.56
CA ALA A 83 -6.05 14.56 -8.50
C ALA A 83 -4.62 15.11 -8.46
N ALA A 84 -4.07 15.32 -7.25
CA ALA A 84 -2.70 15.80 -7.06
C ALA A 84 -1.64 14.81 -7.59
N LEU A 85 -1.87 13.50 -7.41
CA LEU A 85 -0.98 12.46 -7.92
C LEU A 85 -0.94 12.49 -9.45
N ARG A 86 -2.10 12.60 -10.11
CA ARG A 86 -2.19 12.64 -11.58
C ARG A 86 -1.58 13.89 -12.19
N ALA A 87 -1.60 15.02 -11.46
CA ALA A 87 -0.94 16.25 -11.87
C ALA A 87 0.57 16.29 -11.58
N SER A 88 1.11 15.28 -10.87
CA SER A 88 2.50 15.28 -10.44
C SER A 88 3.48 14.95 -11.58
N LYS A 89 4.72 15.45 -11.49
CA LYS A 89 5.80 15.20 -12.46
C LYS A 89 6.39 13.77 -12.37
N GLY A 90 5.83 12.90 -11.53
CA GLY A 90 6.38 11.58 -11.23
C GLY A 90 7.55 11.62 -10.25
N ILE A 91 8.12 10.44 -9.97
CA ILE A 91 9.22 10.25 -9.00
C ILE A 91 10.45 9.71 -9.73
N ASP A 92 11.64 10.23 -9.42
CA ASP A 92 12.91 9.67 -9.86
C ASP A 92 13.21 8.35 -9.11
N LEU A 93 13.03 7.23 -9.80
CA LEU A 93 13.29 5.90 -9.26
C LEU A 93 14.78 5.68 -8.94
N ALA A 94 15.71 6.27 -9.70
CA ALA A 94 17.14 6.14 -9.41
C ALA A 94 17.47 6.81 -8.07
N ARG A 95 16.86 7.96 -7.77
CA ARG A 95 16.97 8.60 -6.45
C ARG A 95 16.37 7.73 -5.34
N ALA A 96 15.21 7.11 -5.58
CA ALA A 96 14.57 6.22 -4.61
C ALA A 96 15.43 4.98 -4.29
N THR A 97 16.03 4.37 -5.30
CA THR A 97 16.93 3.21 -5.14
C THR A 97 18.17 3.59 -4.32
N ARG A 98 18.83 4.70 -4.64
CA ARG A 98 20.00 5.18 -3.85
C ARG A 98 19.66 5.40 -2.37
N TYR A 99 18.46 5.91 -2.08
CA TYR A 99 17.99 6.04 -0.70
C TYR A 99 17.80 4.67 -0.02
N ALA A 100 17.20 3.70 -0.71
CA ALA A 100 17.00 2.36 -0.19
C ALA A 100 18.34 1.64 0.09
N GLU A 101 19.31 1.76 -0.81
CA GLU A 101 20.67 1.22 -0.66
C GLU A 101 21.36 1.82 0.56
N ARG A 102 21.36 3.15 0.72
CA ARG A 102 21.95 3.82 1.89
C ARG A 102 21.27 3.41 3.19
N ALA A 103 19.95 3.32 3.19
CA ALA A 103 19.18 2.89 4.35
C ALA A 103 19.40 1.40 4.70
N GLY A 104 19.88 0.58 3.76
CA GLY A 104 20.29 -0.81 3.98
C GLY A 104 21.77 -0.97 4.35
N ALA A 105 22.66 -0.17 3.75
CA ALA A 105 24.12 -0.27 3.90
C ALA A 105 24.63 0.19 5.28
N GLY A 106 23.91 1.09 5.97
CA GLY A 106 24.29 1.57 7.31
C GLY A 106 24.16 0.54 8.45
N ARG A 107 23.83 -0.72 8.17
CA ARG A 107 23.62 -1.77 9.19
C ARG A 107 24.49 -3.03 9.05
N LEU A 108 25.33 -3.13 8.02
CA LEU A 108 26.22 -4.29 7.84
C LEU A 108 27.59 -4.15 8.55
N ASN A 109 27.89 -3.00 9.15
CA ASN A 109 29.17 -2.73 9.84
C ASN A 109 29.06 -2.69 11.37
N GLY A 110 27.99 -3.20 11.97
CA GLY A 110 27.68 -3.03 13.39
C GLY A 110 27.58 -4.29 14.25
N ASP A 111 28.00 -5.45 13.75
CA ASP A 111 27.95 -6.70 14.53
C ASP A 111 29.17 -7.58 14.23
N LYS A 112 30.32 -7.09 14.68
CA LYS A 112 31.54 -7.88 14.91
C LYS A 112 32.21 -7.37 16.19
N SER A 113 31.70 -7.82 17.33
CA SER A 113 32.41 -7.85 18.60
C SER A 113 31.74 -8.88 19.51
#